data_AF-A0A7Z2ZSC4-F1
#
_entry.id   AF-A0A7Z2ZSC4-F1
#
_cell.length_a   1.000
_cell.length_b   1.000
_cell.length_c   1.000
_cell.angle_alpha   90.00
_cell.angle_beta   90.00
_cell.angle_gamma   90.00
#
_symmetry.space_group_name_H-M   'P 1'
#
loop_
_entity.id
_entity.type
_entity.pdbx_description
1 polymer ?
#
loop_
_entity_poly.entity_id
_entity_poly.type
_entity_poly.pdbx_seq_one_letter_code
_entity_poly.pdbx_strand_id
1 'polypeptide(L)'
;MIFGFMKSPTLSPRQRRLQGTSLFSTLKPIEVKFVDGLMHERRYLRDEVIFDEGEEGQALYLVMSGLVQISRGPEGARQLVTELGPGSFFGDLALLDNSPRSAQARALEACEVAVFFRDDFLALMENDPVIGYKISLSLARHIGQRLRFQLDGRAQLEAL
;
A
#
# COMPACT_ATOMS: atom_id res chain seq x y z
N MET A 1 -31.46 29.32 -11.59
CA MET A 1 -29.99 29.39 -11.77
C MET A 1 -29.44 27.97 -11.85
N ILE A 2 -28.92 27.65 -13.03
CA ILE A 2 -28.08 26.56 -13.53
C ILE A 2 -27.42 25.64 -12.47
N PHE A 3 -28.06 24.54 -12.08
CA PHE A 3 -27.37 23.37 -11.51
C PHE A 3 -27.11 22.37 -12.64
N GLY A 4 -25.98 22.55 -13.33
CA GLY A 4 -25.49 21.59 -14.31
C GLY A 4 -25.05 20.31 -13.62
N PHE A 5 -25.71 19.20 -13.97
CA PHE A 5 -25.36 17.84 -13.58
C PHE A 5 -23.92 17.50 -14.03
N MET A 6 -22.91 17.78 -13.20
CA MET A 6 -21.61 17.12 -13.36
C MET A 6 -21.77 15.65 -12.99
N LYS A 7 -21.96 14.79 -14.00
CA LYS A 7 -21.82 13.34 -13.81
C LYS A 7 -20.44 13.08 -13.23
N SER A 8 -20.37 12.41 -12.08
CA SER A 8 -19.09 11.98 -11.52
C SER A 8 -18.34 11.14 -12.55
N PRO A 9 -17.02 11.33 -12.70
CA PRO A 9 -16.24 10.57 -13.67
C PRO A 9 -16.39 9.07 -13.39
N THR A 10 -16.69 8.30 -14.43
CA THR A 10 -16.78 6.84 -14.31
C THR A 10 -15.38 6.27 -14.13
N LEU A 11 -15.18 5.52 -13.03
CA LEU A 11 -13.90 4.89 -12.75
C LEU A 11 -13.63 3.71 -13.70
N SER A 12 -12.37 3.58 -14.13
CA SER A 12 -11.88 2.38 -14.81
C SER A 12 -11.87 1.17 -13.87
N PRO A 13 -11.77 -0.08 -14.37
CA PRO A 13 -11.62 -1.27 -13.51
C PRO A 13 -10.41 -1.20 -12.57
N ARG A 14 -9.29 -0.62 -13.03
CA ARG A 14 -8.10 -0.36 -12.21
C ARG A 14 -8.40 0.63 -11.08
N GLN A 15 -9.05 1.74 -11.41
CA GLN A 15 -9.39 2.77 -10.43
C GLN A 15 -10.40 2.28 -9.38
N ARG A 16 -11.36 1.43 -9.77
CA ARG A 16 -12.25 0.77 -8.80
C ARG A 16 -11.49 -0.13 -7.84
N ARG A 17 -10.49 -0.89 -8.33
CA ARG A 17 -9.61 -1.70 -7.47
C ARG A 17 -8.81 -0.82 -6.51
N LEU A 18 -8.23 0.28 -7.00
CA LEU A 18 -7.52 1.25 -6.16
C LEU A 18 -8.43 1.81 -5.06
N GLN A 19 -9.62 2.30 -5.43
CA GLN A 19 -10.60 2.84 -4.47
C GLN A 19 -11.08 1.79 -3.46
N GLY A 20 -11.11 0.51 -3.83
CA GLY A 20 -11.48 -0.59 -2.94
C GLY A 20 -10.44 -0.89 -1.84
N THR A 21 -9.23 -0.34 -1.93
CA THR A 21 -8.19 -0.51 -0.92
C THR A 21 -8.47 0.34 0.32
N SER A 22 -8.04 -0.11 1.49
CA SER A 22 -8.16 0.68 2.73
C SER A 22 -7.40 2.01 2.65
N LEU A 23 -6.36 2.09 1.82
CA LEU A 23 -5.58 3.31 1.59
C LEU A 23 -6.39 4.42 0.91
N PHE A 24 -7.15 4.07 -0.13
CA PHE A 24 -7.85 5.05 -0.99
C PHE A 24 -9.38 5.03 -0.85
N SER A 25 -9.92 4.25 0.08
CA SER A 25 -11.37 4.13 0.33
C SER A 25 -12.09 5.45 0.64
N THR A 26 -11.37 6.46 1.12
CA THR A 26 -11.93 7.79 1.47
C THR A 26 -11.86 8.79 0.31
N LEU A 27 -11.24 8.42 -0.81
CA LEU A 27 -11.08 9.28 -1.97
C LEU A 27 -12.35 9.27 -2.85
N LYS A 28 -12.73 10.46 -3.32
CA LYS A 28 -13.78 10.65 -4.33
C LYS A 28 -13.30 10.13 -5.69
N PRO A 29 -14.19 9.78 -6.64
CA PRO A 29 -13.78 9.29 -7.95
C PRO A 29 -12.79 10.18 -8.71
N ILE A 30 -12.93 11.50 -8.60
CA ILE A 30 -11.98 12.44 -9.22
C ILE A 30 -10.60 12.40 -8.55
N GLU A 31 -10.55 12.23 -7.23
CA GLU A 31 -9.32 12.13 -6.44
C GLU A 31 -8.62 10.79 -6.72
N VAL A 32 -9.38 9.70 -6.87
CA VAL A 32 -8.84 8.38 -7.28
C VAL A 32 -8.21 8.48 -8.67
N LYS A 33 -8.88 9.12 -9.63
CA LYS A 33 -8.34 9.30 -10.99
C LYS A 33 -7.04 10.11 -10.98
N PHE A 34 -6.97 11.13 -10.12
CA PHE A 34 -5.77 11.93 -9.95
C PHE A 34 -4.62 11.10 -9.38
N VAL A 35 -4.84 10.41 -8.25
CA VAL A 35 -3.82 9.57 -7.60
C VAL A 35 -3.38 8.41 -8.49
N ASP A 36 -4.29 7.75 -9.21
CA ASP A 36 -3.95 6.70 -10.20
C ASP A 36 -2.97 7.20 -11.27
N GLY A 37 -3.04 8.48 -11.64
CA GLY A 37 -2.10 9.11 -12.57
C GLY A 37 -0.69 9.32 -12.01
N LEU A 38 -0.52 9.31 -10.69
CA LEU A 38 0.77 9.37 -10.00
C LEU A 38 1.38 7.98 -9.75
N MET A 39 0.63 6.90 -10.01
CA MET A 39 1.07 5.55 -9.70
C MET A 39 1.72 4.87 -10.90
N HIS A 40 2.75 4.08 -10.63
CA HIS A 40 3.47 3.32 -11.64
C HIS A 40 3.07 1.84 -11.62
N GLU A 41 2.86 1.23 -12.78
CA GLU A 41 2.63 -0.21 -12.87
C GLU A 41 3.97 -0.97 -12.84
N ARG A 42 4.01 -2.06 -12.08
CA ARG A 42 5.08 -3.05 -12.09
C ARG A 42 4.48 -4.45 -12.13
N ARG A 43 5.19 -5.36 -12.77
CA ARG A 43 4.82 -6.76 -12.88
C ARG A 43 5.96 -7.62 -12.38
N TYR A 44 5.61 -8.66 -11.66
CA TYR A 44 6.56 -9.61 -11.09
C TYR A 44 6.13 -11.03 -11.46
N LEU A 45 7.09 -11.87 -11.82
CA LEU A 45 6.89 -13.30 -12.00
C LEU A 45 6.88 -14.01 -10.65
N ARG A 46 6.42 -15.27 -10.63
CA ARG A 46 6.54 -16.12 -9.46
C ARG A 46 7.99 -16.17 -8.98
N ASP A 47 8.17 -16.15 -7.67
CA ASP A 47 9.43 -16.19 -6.93
C ASP A 47 10.32 -14.93 -7.05
N GLU A 48 9.92 -13.93 -7.85
CA GLU A 48 10.67 -12.66 -7.90
C GLU A 48 10.55 -11.89 -6.59
N VAL A 49 11.69 -11.35 -6.15
CA VAL A 49 11.77 -10.46 -5.00
C VAL A 49 11.38 -9.05 -5.46
N ILE A 50 10.38 -8.47 -4.78
CA ILE A 50 9.93 -7.10 -5.01
C ILE A 50 10.90 -6.11 -4.34
N PHE A 51 11.32 -6.44 -3.12
CA PHE A 51 12.43 -5.82 -2.38
C PHE A 51 12.85 -6.76 -1.24
N ASP A 52 14.10 -6.64 -0.79
CA ASP A 52 14.63 -7.39 0.36
C ASP A 52 14.58 -6.58 1.68
N GLU A 53 14.67 -7.28 2.81
CA GLU A 53 14.81 -6.65 4.13
C GLU A 53 16.14 -5.88 4.21
N GLY A 54 16.09 -4.66 4.75
CA GLY A 54 17.25 -3.78 4.86
C GLY A 54 17.55 -2.94 3.62
N GLU A 55 16.90 -3.19 2.48
CA GLU A 55 17.03 -2.32 1.31
C GLU A 55 16.45 -0.92 1.58
N GLU A 56 16.94 0.10 0.86
CA GLU A 56 16.34 1.43 0.93
C GLU A 56 14.91 1.39 0.39
N GLY A 57 13.98 1.96 1.16
CA GLY A 57 12.58 1.98 0.80
C GLY A 57 12.10 3.37 0.42
N GLN A 58 11.71 3.56 -0.84
CA GLN A 58 11.19 4.85 -1.34
C GLN A 58 9.82 4.75 -2.00
N ALA A 59 9.08 3.67 -1.72
CA ALA A 59 7.76 3.45 -2.33
C ALA A 59 6.87 2.54 -1.49
N LEU A 60 5.58 2.72 -1.65
CA LEU A 60 4.51 1.83 -1.22
C LEU A 60 3.92 1.10 -2.43
N TYR A 61 3.48 -0.13 -2.22
CA TYR A 61 2.99 -1.03 -3.26
C TYR A 61 1.56 -1.46 -2.96
N LEU A 62 0.68 -1.45 -3.95
CA LEU A 62 -0.67 -1.99 -3.89
C LEU A 62 -0.74 -3.22 -4.78
N VAL A 63 -1.23 -4.34 -4.24
CA VAL A 63 -1.43 -5.56 -5.00
C VAL A 63 -2.69 -5.41 -5.84
N MET A 64 -2.52 -5.41 -7.17
CA MET A 64 -3.63 -5.30 -8.12
C MET A 64 -4.14 -6.66 -8.56
N SER A 65 -3.24 -7.65 -8.66
CA SER A 65 -3.49 -9.07 -8.92
C SER A 65 -2.32 -9.90 -8.39
N GLY A 66 -2.53 -11.19 -8.17
CA GLY A 66 -1.52 -12.11 -7.66
C GLY A 66 -1.49 -12.21 -6.13
N LEU A 67 -0.41 -12.81 -5.61
CA LEU A 67 -0.18 -13.04 -4.19
C LEU A 67 1.27 -12.70 -3.82
N VAL A 68 1.45 -11.87 -2.79
CA VAL A 68 2.76 -11.43 -2.29
C VAL A 68 2.97 -11.94 -0.87
N GLN A 69 4.09 -12.60 -0.63
CA GLN A 69 4.53 -13.00 0.70
C GLN A 69 5.38 -11.91 1.34
N ILE A 70 5.11 -11.62 2.61
CA ILE A 70 5.95 -10.78 3.47
C ILE A 70 6.63 -11.67 4.50
N SER A 71 7.95 -11.65 4.54
CA SER A 71 8.75 -12.46 5.47
C SER A 71 9.89 -11.64 6.08
N ARG A 72 10.34 -12.03 7.28
CA ARG A 72 11.37 -11.29 8.02
C ARG A 72 12.42 -12.24 8.59
N GLY A 73 13.66 -11.78 8.68
CA GLY A 73 14.77 -12.50 9.28
C GLY A 73 15.84 -12.88 8.26
N PRO A 74 16.92 -13.52 8.72
CA PRO A 74 18.03 -13.89 7.85
C PRO A 74 17.60 -14.92 6.80
N GLU A 75 18.27 -14.89 5.65
CA GLU A 75 18.10 -15.90 4.61
C GLU A 75 18.29 -17.32 5.16
N GLY A 76 17.42 -18.25 4.76
CA GLY A 76 17.39 -19.62 5.30
C GLY A 76 16.60 -19.81 6.60
N ALA A 77 16.28 -18.74 7.33
CA ALA A 77 15.44 -18.77 8.54
C ALA A 77 14.38 -17.66 8.56
N ARG A 78 13.96 -17.20 7.37
CA ARG A 78 12.91 -16.18 7.22
C ARG A 78 11.60 -16.69 7.82
N GLN A 79 11.05 -15.93 8.76
CA GLN A 79 9.73 -16.17 9.32
C GLN A 79 8.66 -15.52 8.44
N LEU A 80 7.62 -16.26 8.11
CA LEU A 80 6.43 -15.72 7.44
C LEU A 80 5.75 -14.69 8.35
N VAL A 81 5.56 -13.47 7.86
CA VAL A 81 4.79 -12.43 8.54
C VAL A 81 3.34 -12.48 8.09
N THR A 82 3.10 -12.47 6.77
CA THR A 82 1.76 -12.51 6.18
C THR A 82 1.81 -12.76 4.67
N GLU A 83 0.66 -13.00 4.05
CA GLU A 83 0.46 -13.06 2.61
C GLU A 83 -0.61 -12.05 2.20
N LEU A 84 -0.36 -11.34 1.11
CA LEU A 84 -1.14 -10.18 0.67
C LEU A 84 -1.66 -10.41 -0.75
N GLY A 85 -2.98 -10.45 -0.87
CA GLY A 85 -3.68 -10.57 -2.14
C GLY A 85 -4.18 -9.23 -2.68
N PRO A 86 -5.00 -9.25 -3.75
CA PRO A 86 -5.50 -8.04 -4.39
C PRO A 86 -6.26 -7.14 -3.42
N GLY A 87 -5.96 -5.84 -3.46
CA GLY A 87 -6.56 -4.82 -2.58
C GLY A 87 -5.77 -4.53 -1.30
N SER A 88 -4.78 -5.37 -0.97
CA SER A 88 -3.80 -5.10 0.09
C SER A 88 -2.70 -4.16 -0.40
N PHE A 89 -2.00 -3.53 0.56
CA PHE A 89 -0.81 -2.73 0.29
C PHE A 89 0.30 -3.04 1.29
N PHE A 90 1.55 -2.72 0.93
CA PHE A 90 2.75 -2.97 1.73
C PHE A 90 3.86 -1.97 1.41
N GLY A 91 4.92 -1.96 2.24
CA GLY A 91 6.01 -0.99 2.13
C GLY A 91 5.65 0.40 2.65
N ASP A 92 4.63 0.49 3.51
CA ASP A 92 4.06 1.70 4.09
C ASP A 92 5.00 2.45 5.03
N LEU A 93 5.80 1.73 5.83
CA LEU A 93 6.72 2.35 6.78
C LEU A 93 7.78 3.21 6.08
N ALA A 94 8.50 2.61 5.14
CA ALA A 94 9.49 3.28 4.30
C ALA A 94 8.94 4.53 3.58
N LEU A 95 7.67 4.50 3.13
CA LEU A 95 7.02 5.67 2.53
C LEU A 95 6.91 6.84 3.52
N LEU A 96 6.73 6.58 4.83
CA LEU A 96 6.49 7.59 5.85
C LEU A 96 7.77 8.10 6.51
N ASP A 97 8.63 7.21 6.98
CA ASP A 97 9.78 7.55 7.83
C ASP A 97 11.15 7.44 7.13
N ASN A 98 11.17 7.06 5.85
CA ASN A 98 12.40 6.84 5.07
C ASN A 98 13.33 5.79 5.72
N SER A 99 12.76 4.84 6.47
CA SER A 99 13.51 3.71 7.03
C SER A 99 13.80 2.64 5.97
N PRO A 100 14.87 1.83 6.18
CA PRO A 100 15.07 0.62 5.40
C PRO A 100 13.86 -0.33 5.48
N ARG A 101 13.71 -1.20 4.47
CA ARG A 101 12.63 -2.20 4.42
C ARG A 101 12.69 -3.09 5.65
N SER A 102 11.59 -3.16 6.40
CA SER A 102 11.49 -3.94 7.64
C SER A 102 11.34 -5.46 7.45
N ALA A 103 11.15 -5.90 6.21
CA ALA A 103 10.84 -7.27 5.80
C ALA A 103 11.12 -7.42 4.29
N GLN A 104 11.25 -8.65 3.81
CA GLN A 104 11.25 -8.98 2.39
C GLN A 104 9.82 -9.05 1.85
N ALA A 105 9.61 -8.61 0.60
CA ALA A 105 8.42 -8.88 -0.19
C ALA A 105 8.76 -9.74 -1.41
N ARG A 106 8.07 -10.87 -1.59
CA ARG A 106 8.27 -11.81 -2.71
C ARG A 106 6.95 -12.20 -3.35
N ALA A 107 6.91 -12.28 -4.67
CA ALA A 107 5.75 -12.77 -5.40
C ALA A 107 5.63 -14.31 -5.29
N LEU A 108 4.50 -14.84 -4.82
CA LEU A 108 4.22 -16.30 -4.79
C LEU A 108 3.58 -16.80 -6.09
N GLU A 109 3.04 -15.88 -6.87
CA GLU A 109 2.53 -16.08 -8.23
C GLU A 109 2.77 -14.82 -9.06
N ALA A 110 2.38 -14.83 -10.33
CA ALA A 110 2.51 -13.63 -11.16
C ALA A 110 1.68 -12.48 -10.56
N CYS A 111 2.33 -11.36 -10.28
CA CYS A 111 1.73 -10.21 -9.61
C CYS A 111 1.75 -8.97 -10.50
N GLU A 112 0.65 -8.23 -10.51
CA GLU A 112 0.64 -6.83 -10.94
C GLU A 112 0.51 -5.95 -9.70
N VAL A 113 1.39 -4.96 -9.56
CA VAL A 113 1.36 -4.01 -8.45
C VAL A 113 1.34 -2.58 -8.97
N ALA A 114 0.63 -1.72 -8.25
CA ALA A 114 0.70 -0.28 -8.42
C ALA A 114 1.65 0.30 -7.38
N VAL A 115 2.65 1.03 -7.83
CA VAL A 115 3.72 1.61 -7.00
C VAL A 115 3.44 3.09 -6.83
N PHE A 116 3.49 3.56 -5.59
CA PHE A 116 3.39 4.96 -5.24
C PHE A 116 4.69 5.40 -4.56
N PHE A 117 5.49 6.20 -5.27
CA PHE A 117 6.79 6.63 -4.76
C PHE A 117 6.64 7.71 -3.69
N ARG A 118 7.63 7.77 -2.82
CA ARG A 118 7.70 8.77 -1.74
C ARG A 118 7.70 10.18 -2.29
N ASP A 119 8.46 10.45 -3.35
CA ASP A 119 8.54 11.78 -3.94
C ASP A 119 7.20 12.24 -4.50
N ASP A 120 6.46 11.33 -5.17
CA ASP A 120 5.10 11.62 -5.64
C ASP A 120 4.13 11.85 -4.48
N PHE A 121 4.28 11.11 -3.37
CA PHE A 121 3.47 11.31 -2.17
C PHE A 121 3.77 12.65 -1.48
N LEU A 122 5.05 13.04 -1.37
CA LEU A 122 5.44 14.34 -0.82
C LEU A 122 4.96 15.49 -1.71
N ALA A 123 5.13 15.36 -3.03
CA ALA A 123 4.61 16.34 -3.99
C ALA A 123 3.07 16.44 -3.92
N LEU A 124 2.37 15.32 -3.71
CA LEU A 124 0.92 15.30 -3.51
C LEU A 124 0.52 16.05 -2.23
N MET A 125 1.27 15.87 -1.13
CA MET A 125 1.02 16.56 0.13
C MET A 125 1.16 18.08 0.00
N GLU A 126 2.08 18.54 -0.85
CA GLU A 126 2.31 19.97 -1.12
C GLU A 126 1.26 20.56 -2.08
N ASN A 127 0.96 19.86 -3.18
CA ASN A 127 0.11 20.40 -4.26
C ASN A 127 -1.39 20.17 -4.04
N ASP A 128 -1.78 19.07 -3.39
CA ASP A 128 -3.18 18.75 -3.07
C ASP A 128 -3.34 18.29 -1.61
N PRO A 129 -3.20 19.21 -0.63
CA PRO A 129 -3.13 18.87 0.79
C PRO A 129 -4.36 18.11 1.31
N VAL A 130 -5.53 18.31 0.70
CA VAL A 130 -6.77 17.59 1.07
C VAL A 130 -6.68 16.10 0.72
N ILE A 131 -6.12 15.76 -0.44
CA ILE A 131 -5.92 14.36 -0.85
C ILE A 131 -4.80 13.76 0.00
N GLY A 132 -3.70 14.48 0.15
CA GLY A 132 -2.57 14.09 0.99
C GLY A 132 -2.99 13.76 2.43
N TYR A 133 -3.77 14.63 3.07
CA TYR A 133 -4.32 14.40 4.42
C TYR A 133 -5.16 13.11 4.51
N LYS A 134 -6.03 12.85 3.53
CA LYS A 134 -6.88 11.65 3.51
C LYS A 134 -6.04 10.38 3.47
N ILE A 135 -5.05 10.34 2.57
CA ILE A 135 -4.13 9.20 2.43
C ILE A 135 -3.29 9.02 3.69
N SER A 136 -2.75 10.11 4.24
CA SER A 136 -1.97 10.10 5.48
C SER A 136 -2.78 9.53 6.65
N LEU A 137 -4.05 9.93 6.78
CA LEU A 137 -4.93 9.42 7.82
C LEU A 137 -5.28 7.94 7.61
N SER A 138 -5.47 7.50 6.36
CA SER A 138 -5.64 6.08 6.03
C SER A 138 -4.41 5.25 6.42
N LEU A 139 -3.20 5.74 6.12
CA LEU A 139 -1.94 5.10 6.51
C LEU A 139 -1.80 5.01 8.03
N ALA A 140 -2.03 6.12 8.74
CA ALA A 140 -1.95 6.15 10.20
C ALA A 140 -2.93 5.17 10.85
N ARG A 141 -4.16 5.07 10.33
CA ARG A 141 -5.15 4.08 10.79
C ARG A 141 -4.69 2.65 10.54
N HIS A 142 -4.13 2.37 9.36
CA HIS A 142 -3.63 1.05 8.99
C HIS A 142 -2.48 0.60 9.91
N ILE A 143 -1.50 1.46 10.12
CA ILE A 143 -0.37 1.19 11.03
C ILE A 143 -0.88 0.99 12.45
N GLY A 144 -1.79 1.83 12.94
CA GLY A 144 -2.39 1.68 14.25
C GLY A 144 -3.15 0.36 14.44
N GLN A 145 -3.83 -0.12 13.40
CA GLN A 145 -4.49 -1.43 13.42
C GLN A 145 -3.49 -2.58 13.48
N ARG A 146 -2.42 -2.53 12.67
CA ARG A 146 -1.34 -3.53 12.69
C ARG A 146 -0.62 -3.59 14.04
N LEU A 147 -0.33 -2.43 14.62
CA LEU A 147 0.32 -2.34 15.93
C LEU A 147 -0.56 -2.95 17.03
N ARG A 148 -1.86 -2.62 17.06
CA ARG A 148 -2.79 -3.23 18.02
C ARG A 148 -2.84 -4.75 17.87
N PHE A 149 -2.98 -5.24 16.64
CA PHE A 149 -2.98 -6.68 16.37
C PHE A 149 -1.70 -7.38 16.86
N GLN A 150 -0.53 -6.74 16.69
CA GLN A 150 0.73 -7.28 17.20
C GLN A 150 0.82 -7.26 18.74
N LEU A 151 0.33 -6.20 19.39
CA LEU A 151 0.32 -6.10 20.85
C LEU A 151 -0.66 -7.10 21.48
N ASP A 152 -1.85 -7.25 20.92
CA ASP A 152 -2.88 -8.20 21.40
C ASP A 152 -2.39 -9.65 21.25
N GLY A 153 -1.74 -9.98 20.13
CA GLY A 153 -1.15 -11.30 19.91
C GLY A 153 0.02 -11.64 20.84
N ARG A 154 0.81 -10.64 21.26
CA ARG A 154 1.86 -10.83 22.29
C ARG A 154 1.25 -11.04 23.68
N ALA A 155 0.22 -10.28 24.04
CA ALA A 155 -0.46 -10.41 25.33
C ALA A 155 -1.09 -11.80 25.52
N GLN A 156 -1.54 -12.46 24.43
CA GLN A 156 -2.07 -13.83 24.48
C GLN A 156 -0.98 -14.91 24.64
N LEU A 157 0.25 -14.65 24.19
CA LEU A 157 1.39 -15.58 24.34
C LEU A 157 2.04 -15.49 25.73
N GLU A 158 1.97 -14.32 26.39
CA GLU A 158 2.49 -14.13 27.76
C GLU A 158 1.51 -14.61 28.84
N ALA A 159 0.26 -14.90 28.47
CA ALA A 159 -0.80 -15.38 29.37
C ALA A 159 -0.96 -16.93 29.39
N LEU A 160 -0.03 -17.66 28.75
CA LEU A 160 0.06 -19.13 28.71
C LEU A 160 1.35 -19.59 29.38
#